data_AF-A0A8J3W6R1-F1
#
_entry.id   AF-A0A8J3W6R1-F1
#
_cell.length_a   1.000
_cell.length_b   1.000
_cell.length_c   1.000
_cell.angle_alpha   90.00
_cell.angle_beta   90.00
_cell.angle_gamma   90.00
#
_symmetry.space_group_name_H-M   'P 1'
#
loop_
_entity.id
_entity.type
_entity.pdbx_description
1 polymer ?
#
loop_
_entity_poly.entity_id
_entity_poly.type
_entity_poly.pdbx_seq_one_letter_code
_entity_poly.pdbx_strand_id
1 'polypeptide(L)'
;MAAWDEVRDIIDIGDEGGLVARMAALTGDERREVARELPGYAAVLRERAEAEERAREAELETLNEWDDRWFEMWNRTEPWDNFGELLRIAGAGSLGGAAAVAAWLARRDLRMAWPSPDGAARRAFGDPGPVVEVLSRRPPEWQAEVAVRLARKIRDARDPGAPLALALLRLTGAEPPGHDPLVVAWIHEEPRTPFPQDPLFDALLPRIFEAEGAGRALRDDTSMVTELTALSAGGRGRRDLLLDGCVRRFLRGGPAADLRFFVRLHEALDPAPAEVAPRARDYLSLLPTAPGPVAELALARVRGLPAGAAADPRDLSDAVEGLLLRDEVKLVGVGLSWLAELLPREDADAFAPALAAAVLHDSLGVRGRAVRLALKHAGRWGPAAKEILAGLTGSLPGEFGAGFAGAFGGEPAPVPVVRRRGGV
;
A
#
# COMPACT_ATOMS: atom_id res chain seq x y z
N MET A 1 10.33 46.00 -26.63
CA MET A 1 9.82 44.76 -27.26
C MET A 1 8.71 44.26 -26.34
N ALA A 2 7.63 43.70 -26.88
CA ALA A 2 6.58 43.14 -26.02
C ALA A 2 7.14 41.92 -25.29
N ALA A 3 6.81 41.72 -24.01
CA ALA A 3 7.34 40.59 -23.25
C ALA A 3 6.88 39.25 -23.86
N TRP A 4 5.69 39.25 -24.48
CA TRP A 4 5.21 38.11 -25.23
C TRP A 4 6.09 37.77 -26.44
N ASP A 5 6.53 38.76 -27.22
CA ASP A 5 7.35 38.51 -28.41
C ASP A 5 8.69 37.86 -28.03
N GLU A 6 9.33 38.35 -26.96
CA GLU A 6 10.58 37.76 -26.44
C GLU A 6 10.37 36.31 -25.98
N VAL A 7 9.30 36.03 -25.22
CA VAL A 7 9.01 34.66 -24.75
C VAL A 7 8.69 33.74 -25.91
N ARG A 8 7.93 34.20 -26.91
CA ARG A 8 7.62 33.43 -28.12
C ARG A 8 8.90 33.07 -28.87
N ASP A 9 9.77 34.05 -29.10
CA ASP A 9 11.01 33.84 -29.85
C ASP A 9 11.93 32.83 -29.14
N ILE A 10 12.01 32.88 -27.81
CA ILE A 10 12.76 31.89 -26.99
C ILE A 10 12.15 30.47 -27.12
N ILE A 11 10.82 30.35 -27.11
CA ILE A 11 10.14 29.05 -27.30
C ILE A 11 10.40 28.51 -28.71
N ASP A 12 10.33 29.36 -29.74
CA ASP A 12 10.53 28.97 -31.13
C ASP A 12 11.94 28.42 -31.42
N ILE A 13 12.97 28.94 -30.74
CA ILE A 13 14.36 28.45 -30.85
C ILE A 13 14.67 27.29 -29.90
N GLY A 14 13.77 26.97 -28.96
CA GLY A 14 13.94 25.87 -28.01
C GLY A 14 14.93 26.14 -26.87
N ASP A 15 15.17 27.42 -26.52
CA ASP A 15 16.13 27.77 -25.46
C ASP A 15 15.49 27.68 -24.07
N GLU A 16 15.55 26.49 -23.47
CA GLU A 16 15.01 26.22 -22.13
C GLU A 16 15.64 27.12 -21.06
N GLY A 17 16.96 27.25 -21.05
CA GLY A 17 17.70 28.04 -20.06
C GLY A 17 17.36 29.53 -20.15
N GLY A 18 17.30 30.06 -21.37
CA GLY A 18 16.82 31.41 -21.65
C GLY A 18 15.37 31.62 -21.22
N LEU A 19 14.52 30.61 -21.43
CA LEU A 19 13.12 30.68 -21.02
C LEU A 19 12.98 30.74 -19.51
N VAL A 20 13.66 29.86 -18.76
CA VAL A 20 13.65 29.88 -17.28
C VAL A 20 14.08 31.24 -16.76
N ALA A 21 15.21 31.77 -17.27
CA ALA A 21 15.72 33.07 -16.87
C ALA A 21 14.73 34.20 -17.18
N ARG A 22 14.13 34.20 -18.37
CA ARG A 22 13.16 35.23 -18.78
C ARG A 22 11.89 35.18 -17.95
N MET A 23 11.35 33.97 -17.73
CA MET A 23 10.12 33.75 -16.97
C MET A 23 10.29 34.12 -15.49
N ALA A 24 11.47 33.87 -14.92
CA ALA A 24 11.82 34.29 -13.56
C ALA A 24 11.86 35.82 -13.41
N ALA A 25 12.28 36.55 -14.46
CA ALA A 25 12.44 38.00 -14.46
C ALA A 25 11.16 38.80 -14.79
N LEU A 26 10.06 38.14 -15.20
CA LEU A 26 8.82 38.85 -15.57
C LEU A 26 8.22 39.65 -14.41
N THR A 27 7.91 40.91 -14.69
CA THR A 27 7.09 41.79 -13.86
C THR A 27 5.62 41.36 -13.88
N GLY A 28 4.79 41.92 -12.98
CA GLY A 28 3.38 41.57 -12.89
C GLY A 28 2.56 41.87 -14.15
N ASP A 29 2.89 42.96 -14.86
CA ASP A 29 2.26 43.32 -16.14
C ASP A 29 2.67 42.38 -17.27
N GLU A 30 3.97 42.12 -17.40
CA GLU A 30 4.49 41.20 -18.41
C GLU A 30 3.96 39.77 -18.21
N ARG A 31 3.83 39.31 -16.95
CA ARG A 31 3.18 38.01 -16.67
C ARG A 31 1.75 37.96 -17.17
N ARG A 32 0.97 39.02 -16.98
CA ARG A 32 -0.42 39.11 -17.47
C ARG A 32 -0.49 39.13 -18.98
N GLU A 33 0.47 39.78 -19.63
CA GLU A 33 0.61 39.79 -21.08
C GLU A 33 0.88 38.38 -21.61
N VAL A 34 1.95 37.72 -21.14
CA VAL A 34 2.31 36.36 -21.56
C VAL A 34 1.18 35.37 -21.26
N ALA A 35 0.55 35.47 -20.09
CA ALA A 35 -0.56 34.60 -19.70
C ALA A 35 -1.78 34.69 -20.63
N ARG A 36 -1.99 35.83 -21.28
CA ARG A 36 -3.11 36.06 -22.21
C ARG A 36 -2.87 35.35 -23.55
N GLU A 37 -1.64 35.44 -24.05
CA GLU A 37 -1.28 34.97 -25.40
C GLU A 37 -0.89 33.49 -25.43
N LEU A 38 -0.23 33.00 -24.36
CA LEU A 38 0.33 31.65 -24.28
C LEU A 38 -0.66 30.51 -24.65
N PRO A 39 -1.93 30.51 -24.19
CA PRO A 39 -2.87 29.46 -24.55
C PRO A 39 -3.16 29.38 -26.06
N GLY A 40 -3.22 30.53 -26.75
CA GLY A 40 -3.43 30.59 -28.19
C GLY A 40 -2.22 30.06 -28.96
N TYR A 41 -1.02 30.42 -28.52
CA TYR A 41 0.22 29.95 -29.14
C TYR A 41 0.48 28.46 -28.93
N ALA A 42 0.06 27.89 -27.81
CA ALA A 42 0.12 26.43 -27.60
C ALA A 42 -0.64 25.64 -28.69
N ALA A 43 -1.71 26.21 -29.27
CA ALA A 43 -2.42 25.58 -30.40
C ALA A 43 -1.61 25.67 -31.71
N VAL A 44 -0.92 26.79 -31.94
CA VAL A 44 -0.04 26.99 -33.10
C VAL A 44 1.13 26.00 -33.07
N LEU A 45 1.79 25.85 -31.92
CA LEU A 45 2.88 24.88 -31.76
C LEU A 45 2.40 23.44 -31.94
N ARG A 46 1.14 23.14 -31.61
CA ARG A 46 0.58 21.80 -31.83
C ARG A 46 0.45 21.51 -33.31
N GLU A 47 -0.16 22.42 -34.06
CA GLU A 47 -0.30 22.28 -35.51
C GLU A 47 1.08 22.13 -36.19
N ARG A 48 2.07 22.89 -35.71
CA ARG A 48 3.46 22.77 -36.17
C ARG A 48 4.05 21.38 -35.86
N ALA A 49 3.93 20.91 -34.62
CA ALA A 49 4.44 19.59 -34.23
C ALA A 49 3.76 18.46 -35.02
N GLU A 50 2.44 18.53 -35.24
CA GLU A 50 1.70 17.59 -36.08
C GLU A 50 2.15 17.63 -37.54
N ALA A 51 2.57 18.79 -38.05
CA ALA A 51 3.13 18.92 -39.39
C ALA A 51 4.55 18.35 -39.50
N GLU A 52 5.39 18.60 -38.50
CA GLU A 52 6.75 18.03 -38.41
C GLU A 52 6.69 16.51 -38.28
N GLU A 53 5.75 15.97 -37.50
CA GLU A 53 5.54 14.54 -37.35
C GLU A 53 5.10 13.88 -38.65
N ARG A 54 4.11 14.44 -39.35
CA ARG A 54 3.70 13.94 -40.68
C ARG A 54 4.84 13.95 -41.69
N ALA A 55 5.72 14.97 -41.64
CA ALA A 55 6.89 15.02 -42.51
C ALA A 55 7.91 13.94 -42.12
N ARG A 56 8.11 13.69 -40.83
CA ARG A 56 8.98 12.63 -40.30
C ARG A 56 8.49 11.25 -40.69
N GLU A 57 7.21 10.96 -40.53
CA GLU A 57 6.58 9.70 -40.96
C GLU A 57 6.76 9.47 -42.46
N ALA A 58 6.49 10.50 -43.28
CA ALA A 58 6.70 10.42 -44.72
C ALA A 58 8.17 10.18 -45.10
N GLU A 59 9.13 10.76 -44.37
CA GLU A 59 10.56 10.49 -44.57
C GLU A 59 10.93 9.07 -44.15
N LEU A 60 10.43 8.59 -43.00
CA LEU A 60 10.64 7.22 -42.53
C LEU A 60 10.14 6.17 -43.52
N GLU A 61 9.00 6.41 -44.17
CA GLU A 61 8.47 5.53 -45.23
C GLU A 61 9.39 5.42 -46.45
N THR A 62 10.24 6.43 -46.71
CA THR A 62 11.21 6.41 -47.81
C THR A 62 12.54 5.76 -47.45
N LEU A 63 12.81 5.58 -46.16
CA LEU A 63 14.06 5.03 -45.65
C LEU A 63 13.99 3.50 -45.54
N ASN A 64 15.12 2.84 -45.77
CA ASN A 64 15.24 1.41 -45.52
C ASN A 64 15.35 1.16 -44.01
N GLU A 65 14.50 0.29 -43.45
CA GLU A 65 14.45 -0.05 -42.01
C GLU A 65 15.77 -0.66 -41.46
N TRP A 66 16.69 -1.05 -42.34
CA TRP A 66 18.02 -1.57 -42.01
C TRP A 66 19.13 -0.52 -42.11
N ASP A 67 18.80 0.74 -42.42
CA ASP A 67 19.74 1.87 -42.50
C ASP A 67 19.85 2.60 -41.16
N ASP A 68 21.07 3.02 -40.80
CA ASP A 68 21.35 3.81 -39.59
C ASP A 68 20.51 5.10 -39.56
N ARG A 69 20.25 5.70 -40.73
CA ARG A 69 19.39 6.90 -40.84
C ARG A 69 17.94 6.62 -40.42
N TRP A 70 17.42 5.43 -40.68
CA TRP A 70 16.09 5.03 -40.22
C TRP A 70 16.07 4.95 -38.70
N PHE A 71 17.07 4.30 -38.09
CA PHE A 71 17.21 4.23 -36.63
C PHE A 71 17.40 5.61 -35.99
N GLU A 72 18.20 6.49 -36.58
CA GLU A 72 18.37 7.87 -36.10
C GLU A 72 17.05 8.65 -36.13
N MET A 73 16.31 8.57 -37.23
CA MET A 73 15.03 9.28 -37.40
C MET A 73 13.93 8.71 -36.51
N TRP A 74 13.93 7.39 -36.31
CA TRP A 74 13.02 6.68 -35.42
C TRP A 74 13.28 7.01 -33.94
N ASN A 75 14.55 7.19 -33.55
CA ASN A 75 14.95 7.54 -32.18
C ASN A 75 14.88 9.04 -31.86
N ARG A 76 14.52 9.91 -32.82
CA ARG A 76 14.36 11.34 -32.54
C ARG A 76 13.25 11.55 -31.50
N THR A 77 13.50 12.49 -30.59
CA THR A 77 12.48 12.95 -29.66
C THR A 77 11.36 13.62 -30.45
N GLU A 78 10.10 13.34 -30.09
CA GLU A 78 8.97 13.87 -30.85
C GLU A 78 8.94 15.40 -30.75
N PRO A 79 8.62 16.10 -31.86
CA PRO A 79 8.58 17.56 -31.88
C PRO A 79 7.73 18.17 -30.75
N TRP A 80 6.63 17.52 -30.40
CA TRP A 80 5.71 17.99 -29.36
C TRP A 80 6.28 17.89 -27.93
N ASP A 81 7.19 16.96 -27.66
CA ASP A 81 7.76 16.78 -26.32
C ASP A 81 8.57 18.02 -25.89
N ASN A 82 9.38 18.56 -26.81
CA ASN A 82 10.16 19.78 -26.56
C ASN A 82 9.26 21.00 -26.34
N PHE A 83 8.23 21.19 -27.17
CA PHE A 83 7.29 22.29 -27.00
C PHE A 83 6.45 22.14 -25.73
N GLY A 84 6.10 20.91 -25.34
CA GLY A 84 5.36 20.62 -24.12
C GLY A 84 6.10 21.10 -22.86
N GLU A 85 7.40 20.85 -22.77
CA GLU A 85 8.25 21.30 -21.66
C GLU A 85 8.36 22.82 -21.59
N LEU A 86 8.67 23.48 -22.71
CA LEU A 86 8.76 24.93 -22.80
C LEU A 86 7.42 25.60 -22.44
N LEU A 87 6.30 25.06 -22.91
CA LEU A 87 4.96 25.54 -22.56
C LEU A 87 4.63 25.36 -21.07
N ARG A 88 5.18 24.33 -20.40
CA ARG A 88 5.03 24.18 -18.94
C ARG A 88 5.82 25.25 -18.20
N ILE A 89 7.05 25.52 -18.58
CA ILE A 89 7.90 26.58 -18.01
C ILE A 89 7.23 27.95 -18.20
N ALA A 90 6.80 28.25 -19.42
CA ALA A 90 6.11 29.50 -19.75
C ALA A 90 4.79 29.66 -18.97
N GLY A 91 4.00 28.58 -18.83
CA GLY A 91 2.76 28.63 -18.06
C GLY A 91 2.99 28.80 -16.55
N ALA A 92 4.02 28.14 -16.00
CA ALA A 92 4.38 28.26 -14.60
C ALA A 92 4.81 29.69 -14.23
N GLY A 93 5.53 30.38 -15.11
CA GLY A 93 6.03 31.73 -14.85
C GLY A 93 5.01 32.84 -15.07
N SER A 94 4.10 32.68 -16.03
CA SER A 94 3.16 33.72 -16.46
C SER A 94 1.81 33.68 -15.73
N LEU A 95 1.25 32.50 -15.49
CA LEU A 95 -0.10 32.39 -14.94
C LEU A 95 -0.16 32.89 -13.47
N GLY A 96 -1.21 33.66 -13.17
CA GLY A 96 -1.35 34.36 -11.89
C GLY A 96 -1.81 33.46 -10.73
N GLY A 97 -2.92 32.73 -10.92
CA GLY A 97 -3.56 31.95 -9.86
C GLY A 97 -2.95 30.54 -9.70
N ALA A 98 -2.80 30.08 -8.46
CA ALA A 98 -2.29 28.74 -8.16
C ALA A 98 -3.15 27.64 -8.80
N ALA A 99 -4.47 27.82 -8.82
CA ALA A 99 -5.40 26.93 -9.50
C ALA A 99 -5.18 26.88 -11.02
N ALA A 100 -4.91 28.03 -11.65
CA ALA A 100 -4.68 28.12 -13.09
C ALA A 100 -3.35 27.45 -13.47
N VAL A 101 -2.29 27.69 -12.69
CA VAL A 101 -0.99 27.01 -12.88
C VAL A 101 -1.13 25.50 -12.69
N ALA A 102 -1.78 25.05 -11.62
CA ALA A 102 -1.97 23.62 -11.40
C ALA A 102 -2.86 22.97 -12.47
N ALA A 103 -3.83 23.68 -13.04
CA ALA A 103 -4.62 23.20 -14.17
C ALA A 103 -3.79 23.12 -15.45
N TRP A 104 -2.99 24.15 -15.74
CA TRP A 104 -2.09 24.20 -16.89
C TRP A 104 -1.06 23.07 -16.85
N LEU A 105 -0.32 22.93 -15.75
CA LEU A 105 0.68 21.89 -15.55
C LEU A 105 0.09 20.48 -15.48
N ALA A 106 -1.24 20.35 -15.32
CA ALA A 106 -1.96 19.09 -15.32
C ALA A 106 -2.64 18.73 -16.63
N ARG A 107 -2.51 19.60 -17.64
CA ARG A 107 -2.98 19.34 -18.98
C ARG A 107 -2.35 18.06 -19.52
N ARG A 108 -3.20 17.13 -19.96
CA ARG A 108 -2.77 15.83 -20.48
C ARG A 108 -1.83 16.02 -21.67
N ASP A 109 -2.15 16.96 -22.53
CA ASP A 109 -1.36 17.26 -23.71
C ASP A 109 0.01 17.89 -23.40
N LEU A 110 0.21 18.46 -22.22
CA LEU A 110 1.53 18.90 -21.72
C LEU A 110 2.18 17.85 -20.79
N ARG A 111 1.60 16.65 -20.68
CA ARG A 111 2.03 15.56 -19.78
C ARG A 111 2.20 14.22 -20.46
N MET A 112 1.70 14.07 -21.68
CA MET A 112 1.87 12.87 -22.48
C MET A 112 3.20 12.99 -23.22
N ALA A 113 4.18 12.20 -22.83
CA ALA A 113 5.20 11.73 -23.75
C ALA A 113 4.53 10.62 -24.57
N TRP A 114 4.59 10.70 -25.90
CA TRP A 114 4.16 9.59 -26.74
C TRP A 114 5.08 8.38 -26.46
N PRO A 115 4.63 7.12 -26.64
CA PRO A 115 5.45 5.96 -26.32
C PRO A 115 6.79 6.03 -27.05
N SER A 116 7.89 5.94 -26.31
CA SER A 116 9.21 5.69 -26.91
C SER A 116 9.07 4.46 -27.83
N PRO A 117 9.58 4.49 -29.06
CA PRO A 117 9.36 3.41 -30.03
C PRO A 117 9.91 2.04 -29.60
N ASP A 118 10.84 2.00 -28.66
CA ASP A 118 11.37 0.77 -28.04
C ASP A 118 10.46 0.18 -26.93
N GLY A 119 9.35 0.85 -26.60
CA GLY A 119 8.46 0.46 -25.49
C GLY A 119 9.16 0.49 -24.12
N ALA A 120 10.41 0.93 -24.06
CA ALA A 120 11.26 0.92 -22.90
C ALA A 120 11.12 2.26 -22.19
N ALA A 121 10.22 2.26 -21.21
CA ALA A 121 9.86 3.37 -20.36
C ALA A 121 9.10 4.50 -21.08
N ARG A 122 7.89 4.76 -20.57
CA ARG A 122 7.34 6.12 -20.58
C ARG A 122 8.45 6.98 -19.98
N ARG A 123 9.15 7.80 -20.77
CA ARG A 123 10.11 8.75 -20.21
C ARG A 123 9.35 9.54 -19.15
N ALA A 124 9.89 9.57 -17.93
CA ALA A 124 9.41 10.53 -16.95
C ALA A 124 9.38 11.88 -17.66
N PHE A 125 8.29 12.64 -17.52
CA PHE A 125 8.31 14.03 -17.98
C PHE A 125 9.57 14.68 -17.40
N GLY A 126 10.25 15.51 -18.21
CA GLY A 126 11.59 16.05 -17.99
C GLY A 126 11.88 16.54 -16.55
N ASP A 127 13.16 16.83 -16.29
CA ASP A 127 13.62 17.32 -14.99
C ASP A 127 12.61 18.34 -14.41
N PRO A 128 12.03 18.13 -13.22
CA PRO A 128 11.14 19.13 -12.63
C PRO A 128 11.87 20.46 -12.34
N GLY A 129 13.20 20.47 -12.34
CA GLY A 129 14.11 21.58 -12.05
C GLY A 129 13.70 22.92 -12.69
N PRO A 130 13.61 23.04 -14.02
CA PRO A 130 13.22 24.29 -14.70
C PRO A 130 11.88 24.87 -14.22
N VAL A 131 10.86 24.02 -14.06
CA VAL A 131 9.55 24.46 -13.58
C VAL A 131 9.61 24.84 -12.09
N VAL A 132 10.32 24.05 -11.28
CA VAL A 132 10.54 24.33 -9.86
C VAL A 132 11.27 25.66 -9.68
N GLU A 133 12.29 25.95 -10.48
CA GLU A 133 13.04 27.19 -10.44
C GLU A 133 12.14 28.40 -10.70
N VAL A 134 11.34 28.36 -11.76
CA VAL A 134 10.40 29.44 -12.08
C VAL A 134 9.36 29.65 -10.98
N LEU A 135 8.83 28.56 -10.41
CA LEU A 135 7.84 28.63 -9.32
C LEU A 135 8.45 29.11 -8.00
N SER A 136 9.73 28.82 -7.74
CA SER A 136 10.44 29.22 -6.51
C SER A 136 10.52 30.74 -6.32
N ARG A 137 10.34 31.53 -7.39
CA ARG A 137 10.34 33.00 -7.38
C ARG A 137 9.00 33.61 -6.93
N ARG A 138 7.97 32.79 -6.73
CA ARG A 138 6.61 33.24 -6.36
C ARG A 138 6.47 33.39 -4.84
N PRO A 139 5.42 34.03 -4.31
CA PRO A 139 5.20 34.08 -2.85
C PRO A 139 5.07 32.67 -2.23
N PRO A 140 5.64 32.40 -1.03
CA PRO A 140 5.68 31.06 -0.44
C PRO A 140 4.30 30.40 -0.27
N GLU A 141 3.30 31.14 0.21
CA GLU A 141 1.93 30.64 0.39
C GLU A 141 1.31 30.18 -0.93
N TRP A 142 1.58 30.91 -2.01
CA TRP A 142 1.13 30.57 -3.35
C TRP A 142 1.83 29.30 -3.87
N GLN A 143 3.14 29.14 -3.60
CA GLN A 143 3.88 27.95 -3.99
C GLN A 143 3.33 26.70 -3.30
N ALA A 144 3.08 26.79 -1.99
CA ALA A 144 2.48 25.71 -1.20
C ALA A 144 1.09 25.33 -1.73
N GLU A 145 0.26 26.31 -2.10
CA GLU A 145 -1.05 26.06 -2.71
C GLU A 145 -0.92 25.29 -4.05
N VAL A 146 0.02 25.68 -4.91
CA VAL A 146 0.29 24.96 -6.18
C VAL A 146 0.75 23.53 -5.90
N ALA A 147 1.68 23.33 -4.96
CA ALA A 147 2.20 22.01 -4.59
C ALA A 147 1.06 21.07 -4.16
N VAL A 148 0.20 21.51 -3.23
CA VAL A 148 -0.94 20.72 -2.73
C VAL A 148 -1.95 20.43 -3.85
N ARG A 149 -2.23 21.41 -4.73
CA ARG A 149 -3.14 21.22 -5.87
C ARG A 149 -2.60 20.22 -6.89
N LEU A 150 -1.30 20.23 -7.17
CA LEU A 150 -0.66 19.27 -8.06
C LEU A 150 -0.64 17.87 -7.45
N ALA A 151 -0.33 17.76 -6.16
CA ALA A 151 -0.34 16.49 -5.43
C ALA A 151 -1.73 15.81 -5.47
N ARG A 152 -2.81 16.58 -5.29
CA ARG A 152 -4.20 16.08 -5.43
C ARG A 152 -4.58 15.63 -6.84
N LYS A 153 -3.82 16.01 -7.86
CA LYS A 153 -4.08 15.65 -9.27
C LYS A 153 -3.36 14.39 -9.71
N ILE A 154 -2.49 13.81 -8.86
CA ILE A 154 -1.85 12.52 -9.11
C ILE A 154 -2.93 11.44 -9.19
N ARG A 155 -2.91 10.66 -10.27
CA ARG A 155 -3.93 9.63 -10.53
C ARG A 155 -3.50 8.26 -10.06
N ASP A 156 -2.22 7.93 -10.25
CA ASP A 156 -1.66 6.63 -9.92
C ASP A 156 -0.14 6.70 -9.69
N ALA A 157 0.45 5.54 -9.40
CA ALA A 157 1.88 5.31 -9.17
C ALA A 157 2.81 5.92 -10.22
N ARG A 158 2.38 5.92 -11.49
CA ARG A 158 3.19 6.28 -12.65
C ARG A 158 2.68 7.57 -13.31
N ASP A 159 1.96 8.40 -12.56
CA ASP A 159 1.49 9.69 -13.05
C ASP A 159 2.70 10.56 -13.43
N PRO A 160 2.80 11.03 -14.69
CA PRO A 160 3.91 11.88 -15.13
C PRO A 160 4.02 13.22 -14.37
N GLY A 161 2.97 13.63 -13.67
CA GLY A 161 2.98 14.82 -12.83
C GLY A 161 3.49 14.61 -11.41
N ALA A 162 3.71 13.37 -10.98
CA ALA A 162 4.13 13.07 -9.61
C ALA A 162 5.52 13.65 -9.26
N PRO A 163 6.57 13.54 -10.11
CA PRO A 163 7.89 14.09 -9.78
C PRO A 163 7.85 15.60 -9.47
N LEU A 164 7.13 16.38 -10.29
CA LEU A 164 6.97 17.82 -10.06
C LEU A 164 6.19 18.12 -8.76
N ALA A 165 5.12 17.38 -8.48
CA ALA A 165 4.35 17.56 -7.26
C ALA A 165 5.19 17.26 -6.01
N LEU A 166 5.94 16.15 -6.01
CA LEU A 166 6.84 15.77 -4.91
C LEU A 166 7.97 16.78 -4.73
N ALA A 167 8.61 17.22 -5.82
CA ALA A 167 9.65 18.24 -5.78
C ALA A 167 9.15 19.57 -5.17
N LEU A 168 7.94 20.01 -5.53
CA LEU A 168 7.34 21.22 -4.97
C LEU A 168 6.92 21.05 -3.50
N LEU A 169 6.40 19.89 -3.10
CA LEU A 169 6.13 19.62 -1.69
C LEU A 169 7.42 19.68 -0.86
N ARG A 170 8.52 19.10 -1.36
CA ARG A 170 9.84 19.17 -0.72
C ARG A 170 10.37 20.60 -0.63
N LEU A 171 10.28 21.36 -1.72
CA LEU A 171 10.73 22.75 -1.76
C LEU A 171 9.96 23.64 -0.78
N THR A 172 8.63 23.48 -0.72
CA THR A 172 7.74 24.37 0.03
C THR A 172 7.57 23.97 1.49
N GLY A 173 7.87 22.72 1.85
CA GLY A 173 7.55 22.15 3.16
C GLY A 173 6.04 22.08 3.43
N ALA A 174 5.21 22.17 2.39
CA ALA A 174 3.76 22.11 2.53
C ALA A 174 3.32 20.72 3.00
N GLU A 175 2.37 20.68 3.93
CA GLU A 175 1.77 19.42 4.40
C GLU A 175 1.18 18.65 3.21
N PRO A 176 1.64 17.41 2.95
CA PRO A 176 1.09 16.59 1.87
C PRO A 176 -0.42 16.35 2.08
N PRO A 177 -1.25 16.49 1.03
CA PRO A 177 -2.68 16.20 1.17
C PRO A 177 -2.91 14.71 1.46
N GLY A 178 -3.96 14.41 2.23
CA GLY A 178 -4.46 13.04 2.41
C GLY A 178 -5.00 12.44 1.09
N HIS A 179 -4.09 11.93 0.26
CA HIS A 179 -4.38 11.46 -1.09
C HIS A 179 -3.57 10.19 -1.37
N ASP A 180 -4.23 9.04 -1.47
CA ASP A 180 -3.54 7.74 -1.56
C ASP A 180 -2.64 7.61 -2.80
N PRO A 181 -3.03 8.08 -4.01
CA PRO A 181 -2.13 8.06 -5.17
C PRO A 181 -0.82 8.81 -4.97
N LEU A 182 -0.78 9.85 -4.12
CA LEU A 182 0.46 10.55 -3.79
C LEU A 182 1.43 9.65 -3.03
N VAL A 183 0.93 8.88 -2.06
CA VAL A 183 1.76 7.94 -1.26
C VAL A 183 2.34 6.87 -2.17
N VAL A 184 1.51 6.33 -3.07
CA VAL A 184 1.93 5.31 -4.03
C VAL A 184 2.96 5.87 -5.02
N ALA A 185 2.77 7.09 -5.52
CA ALA A 185 3.73 7.73 -6.43
C ALA A 185 5.05 8.07 -5.73
N TRP A 186 5.02 8.46 -4.46
CA TRP A 186 6.23 8.68 -3.65
C TRP A 186 7.03 7.39 -3.42
N ILE A 187 6.35 6.26 -3.17
CA ILE A 187 6.98 4.94 -3.08
C ILE A 187 7.67 4.55 -4.38
N HIS A 188 7.06 4.89 -5.53
CA HIS A 188 7.55 4.55 -6.87
C HIS A 188 8.51 5.58 -7.48
N GLU A 189 8.89 6.63 -6.74
CA GLU A 189 9.80 7.65 -7.25
C GLU A 189 11.18 7.04 -7.56
N GLU A 190 11.70 7.32 -8.76
CA GLU A 190 13.02 6.88 -9.20
C GLU A 190 13.82 8.04 -9.82
N PRO A 191 15.06 8.32 -9.38
CA PRO A 191 15.70 7.75 -8.19
C PRO A 191 15.01 8.26 -6.91
N ARG A 192 14.71 7.34 -5.97
CA ARG A 192 14.11 7.72 -4.70
C ARG A 192 15.11 8.49 -3.84
N THR A 193 14.65 9.59 -3.23
CA THR A 193 15.40 10.23 -2.15
C THR A 193 15.44 9.29 -0.94
N PRO A 194 16.61 8.93 -0.39
CA PRO A 194 16.68 8.11 0.83
C PRO A 194 15.82 8.70 1.94
N PHE A 195 15.10 7.87 2.71
CA PHE A 195 14.19 8.36 3.75
C PHE A 195 14.84 9.25 4.81
N PRO A 196 16.11 9.02 5.24
CA PRO A 196 16.80 9.96 6.12
C PRO A 196 17.05 11.36 5.50
N GLN A 197 16.83 11.55 4.22
CA GLN A 197 17.10 12.80 3.52
C GLN A 197 15.82 13.43 2.97
N ASP A 198 14.74 12.64 2.85
CA ASP A 198 13.47 13.12 2.33
C ASP A 198 12.69 13.90 3.40
N PRO A 199 12.40 15.21 3.18
CA PRO A 199 11.60 15.99 4.12
C PRO A 199 10.12 15.56 4.14
N LEU A 200 9.65 14.80 3.15
CA LEU A 200 8.29 14.26 3.14
C LEU A 200 8.12 13.01 4.02
N PHE A 201 9.22 12.44 4.50
CA PHE A 201 9.21 11.15 5.19
C PHE A 201 8.28 11.13 6.39
N ASP A 202 8.39 12.11 7.29
CA ASP A 202 7.62 12.12 8.54
C ASP A 202 6.11 12.27 8.29
N ALA A 203 5.73 12.99 7.23
CA ALA A 203 4.32 13.19 6.86
C ALA A 203 3.74 11.98 6.09
N LEU A 204 4.53 11.35 5.21
CA LEU A 204 4.05 10.27 4.34
C LEU A 204 4.23 8.87 4.95
N LEU A 205 5.16 8.67 5.89
CA LEU A 205 5.40 7.37 6.53
C LEU A 205 4.13 6.80 7.21
N PRO A 206 3.39 7.54 8.06
CA PRO A 206 2.16 7.01 8.65
C PRO A 206 1.14 6.57 7.60
N ARG A 207 1.10 7.31 6.47
CA ARG A 207 0.14 7.10 5.39
C ARG A 207 0.44 5.83 4.58
N ILE A 208 1.66 5.30 4.59
CA ILE A 208 1.99 4.00 3.97
C ILE A 208 1.08 2.88 4.52
N PHE A 209 0.75 2.93 5.82
CA PHE A 209 -0.06 1.91 6.49
C PHE A 209 -1.56 2.06 6.27
N GLU A 210 -2.00 3.18 5.68
CA GLU A 210 -3.41 3.52 5.51
C GLU A 210 -3.83 3.60 4.04
N ALA A 211 -2.92 4.02 3.17
CA ALA A 211 -3.20 4.32 1.77
C ALA A 211 -3.55 3.06 0.98
N GLU A 212 -4.65 3.12 0.23
CA GLU A 212 -5.01 2.08 -0.71
C GLU A 212 -3.96 1.99 -1.83
N GLY A 213 -3.56 0.76 -2.17
CA GLY A 213 -2.52 0.49 -3.18
C GLY A 213 -1.08 0.51 -2.67
N ALA A 214 -0.77 1.04 -1.48
CA ALA A 214 0.58 1.02 -0.92
C ALA A 214 1.12 -0.41 -0.75
N GLY A 215 0.27 -1.33 -0.28
CA GLY A 215 0.63 -2.74 -0.15
C GLY A 215 0.99 -3.40 -1.48
N ARG A 216 0.29 -3.06 -2.56
CA ARG A 216 0.59 -3.54 -3.92
C ARG A 216 1.90 -2.98 -4.44
N ALA A 217 2.16 -1.69 -4.22
CA ALA A 217 3.39 -1.02 -4.62
C ALA A 217 4.62 -1.64 -3.94
N LEU A 218 4.48 -2.00 -2.66
CA LEU A 218 5.58 -2.48 -1.81
C LEU A 218 5.75 -4.00 -1.77
N ARG A 219 4.83 -4.77 -2.36
CA ARG A 219 4.76 -6.23 -2.17
C ARG A 219 6.03 -6.99 -2.57
N ASP A 220 6.89 -6.41 -3.40
CA ASP A 220 8.13 -7.04 -3.85
C ASP A 220 9.38 -6.26 -3.38
N ASP A 221 9.20 -5.16 -2.64
CA ASP A 221 10.29 -4.30 -2.18
C ASP A 221 10.89 -4.81 -0.85
N THR A 222 12.10 -5.37 -0.93
CA THR A 222 12.87 -5.84 0.22
C THR A 222 13.83 -4.77 0.76
N SER A 223 14.20 -3.81 -0.09
CA SER A 223 15.09 -2.71 0.28
C SER A 223 14.40 -1.78 1.28
N MET A 224 13.12 -1.50 1.07
CA MET A 224 12.34 -0.64 1.95
C MET A 224 12.09 -1.28 3.31
N VAL A 225 11.87 -2.60 3.38
CA VAL A 225 11.79 -3.32 4.67
C VAL A 225 13.08 -3.11 5.47
N THR A 226 14.23 -3.23 4.81
CA THR A 226 15.55 -3.09 5.45
C THR A 226 15.79 -1.66 5.93
N GLU A 227 15.46 -0.66 5.10
CA GLU A 227 15.60 0.75 5.45
C GLU A 227 14.70 1.17 6.63
N LEU A 228 13.40 0.80 6.60
CA LEU A 228 12.47 1.10 7.70
C LEU A 228 12.88 0.41 9.01
N THR A 229 13.40 -0.81 8.93
CA THR A 229 13.93 -1.53 10.11
C THR A 229 15.15 -0.80 10.69
N ALA A 230 16.09 -0.36 9.84
CA ALA A 230 17.26 0.41 10.28
C ALA A 230 16.86 1.78 10.89
N LEU A 231 15.87 2.46 10.31
CA LEU A 231 15.33 3.71 10.84
C LEU A 231 14.64 3.54 12.20
N SER A 232 14.06 2.37 12.46
CA SER A 232 13.45 2.05 13.76
C SER A 232 14.48 2.01 14.89
N ALA A 233 15.69 1.51 14.60
CA ALA A 233 16.80 1.49 15.55
C ALA A 233 17.41 2.89 15.75
N GLY A 234 17.39 3.73 14.71
CA GLY A 234 17.88 5.11 14.75
C GLY A 234 16.89 6.15 15.29
N GLY A 235 15.68 5.76 15.71
CA GLY A 235 14.66 6.62 16.34
C GLY A 235 13.85 7.52 15.40
N ARG A 236 14.32 7.77 14.17
CA ARG A 236 13.62 8.58 13.16
C ARG A 236 12.37 7.88 12.61
N GLY A 237 12.41 6.57 12.44
CA GLY A 237 11.24 5.75 12.11
C GLY A 237 10.63 5.16 13.37
N ARG A 238 10.12 6.02 14.28
CA ARG A 238 9.64 5.66 15.62
C ARG A 238 9.09 4.23 15.66
N ARG A 239 9.78 3.34 16.39
CA ARG A 239 9.49 1.90 16.40
C ARG A 239 8.02 1.60 16.69
N ASP A 240 7.42 2.31 17.64
CA ASP A 240 5.99 2.22 17.94
C ASP A 240 5.11 2.61 16.75
N LEU A 241 5.46 3.64 15.99
CA LEU A 241 4.71 4.07 14.80
C LEU A 241 4.68 2.96 13.75
N LEU A 242 5.81 2.28 13.52
CA LEU A 242 5.90 1.19 12.55
C LEU A 242 5.10 -0.03 13.03
N LEU A 243 5.21 -0.39 14.31
CA LEU A 243 4.45 -1.51 14.88
C LEU A 243 2.94 -1.23 14.89
N ASP A 244 2.53 -0.05 15.36
CA ASP A 244 1.14 0.39 15.33
C ASP A 244 0.62 0.47 13.89
N GLY A 245 1.44 0.97 12.97
CA GLY A 245 1.14 1.01 11.54
C GLY A 245 0.87 -0.37 10.97
N CYS A 246 1.76 -1.34 11.21
CA CYS A 246 1.56 -2.73 10.78
C CYS A 246 0.27 -3.32 11.34
N VAL A 247 0.03 -3.18 12.65
CA VAL A 247 -1.17 -3.72 13.31
C VAL A 247 -2.44 -3.06 12.75
N ARG A 248 -2.49 -1.73 12.62
CA ARG A 248 -3.62 -1.01 11.97
C ARG A 248 -3.83 -1.49 10.54
N ARG A 249 -2.76 -1.71 9.77
CA ARG A 249 -2.86 -2.21 8.39
C ARG A 249 -3.42 -3.62 8.34
N PHE A 250 -3.03 -4.49 9.28
CA PHE A 250 -3.58 -5.84 9.40
C PHE A 250 -5.06 -5.83 9.77
N LEU A 251 -5.47 -4.97 10.72
CA LEU A 251 -6.88 -4.83 11.14
C LEU A 251 -7.77 -4.31 10.00
N ARG A 252 -7.23 -3.41 9.17
CA ARG A 252 -7.92 -2.93 7.96
C ARG A 252 -8.14 -4.06 6.93
N GLY A 253 -7.29 -5.08 6.95
CA GLY A 253 -7.38 -6.23 6.06
C GLY A 253 -7.01 -5.90 4.60
N GLY A 254 -7.34 -6.84 3.72
CA GLY A 254 -7.03 -6.79 2.28
C GLY A 254 -6.51 -8.12 1.76
N PRO A 255 -6.18 -8.19 0.45
CA PRO A 255 -5.60 -9.39 -0.13
C PRO A 255 -4.28 -9.76 0.56
N ALA A 256 -4.05 -11.05 0.82
CA ALA A 256 -2.81 -11.52 1.46
C ALA A 256 -1.54 -11.04 0.75
N ALA A 257 -1.58 -10.93 -0.59
CA ALA A 257 -0.48 -10.41 -1.40
C ALA A 257 -0.12 -8.95 -1.06
N ASP A 258 -1.12 -8.11 -0.78
CA ASP A 258 -0.93 -6.69 -0.47
C ASP A 258 -0.49 -6.48 0.99
N LEU A 259 -0.73 -7.47 1.87
CA LEU A 259 -0.26 -7.46 3.26
C LEU A 259 1.16 -8.00 3.42
N ARG A 260 1.71 -8.66 2.40
CA ARG A 260 3.00 -9.37 2.43
C ARG A 260 4.18 -8.47 2.82
N PHE A 261 4.17 -7.21 2.37
CA PHE A 261 5.20 -6.24 2.77
C PHE A 261 5.15 -5.97 4.28
N PHE A 262 3.96 -5.68 4.81
CA PHE A 262 3.76 -5.34 6.22
C PHE A 262 4.03 -6.51 7.16
N VAL A 263 3.72 -7.75 6.74
CA VAL A 263 4.12 -8.97 7.45
C VAL A 263 5.64 -9.05 7.57
N ARG A 264 6.37 -8.90 6.45
CA ARG A 264 7.85 -8.92 6.47
C ARG A 264 8.46 -7.79 7.29
N LEU A 265 7.89 -6.59 7.21
CA LEU A 265 8.32 -5.46 8.04
C LEU A 265 8.12 -5.77 9.52
N HIS A 266 6.95 -6.30 9.89
CA HIS A 266 6.66 -6.68 11.27
C HIS A 266 7.59 -7.77 11.80
N GLU A 267 7.85 -8.80 11.01
CA GLU A 267 8.81 -9.86 11.33
C GLU A 267 10.23 -9.31 11.49
N ALA A 268 10.66 -8.42 10.60
CA ALA A 268 11.98 -7.79 10.64
C ALA A 268 12.16 -6.86 11.86
N LEU A 269 11.08 -6.20 12.29
CA LEU A 269 11.09 -5.40 13.52
C LEU A 269 11.23 -6.28 14.77
N ASP A 270 10.81 -7.55 14.70
CA ASP A 270 10.81 -8.52 15.80
C ASP A 270 10.35 -7.93 17.14
N PRO A 271 9.06 -7.59 17.30
CA PRO A 271 8.57 -6.94 18.50
C PRO A 271 8.73 -7.85 19.73
N ALA A 272 9.31 -7.29 20.78
CA ALA A 272 9.45 -7.96 22.06
C ALA A 272 8.08 -8.12 22.75
N PRO A 273 7.91 -9.07 23.68
CA PRO A 273 6.64 -9.26 24.39
C PRO A 273 6.11 -7.98 25.06
N ALA A 274 7.00 -7.13 25.59
CA ALA A 274 6.63 -5.84 26.19
C ALA A 274 6.03 -4.84 25.17
N GLU A 275 6.39 -4.96 23.89
CA GLU A 275 5.86 -4.12 22.80
C GLU A 275 4.57 -4.72 22.21
N VAL A 276 4.42 -6.04 22.31
CA VAL A 276 3.19 -6.75 21.90
C VAL A 276 2.09 -6.57 22.93
N ALA A 277 2.39 -6.56 24.23
CA ALA A 277 1.40 -6.53 25.31
C ALA A 277 0.40 -5.35 25.19
N PRO A 278 0.81 -4.09 24.95
CA PRO A 278 -0.13 -2.99 24.76
C PRO A 278 -1.08 -3.15 23.56
N ARG A 279 -0.72 -4.02 22.61
CA ARG A 279 -1.44 -4.30 21.36
C ARG A 279 -2.09 -5.69 21.39
N ALA A 280 -2.12 -6.37 22.54
CA ALA A 280 -2.55 -7.76 22.63
C ALA A 280 -3.98 -7.96 22.10
N ARG A 281 -4.90 -7.05 22.45
CA ARG A 281 -6.28 -7.06 21.97
C ARG A 281 -6.37 -6.98 20.44
N ASP A 282 -5.56 -6.12 19.83
CA ASP A 282 -5.53 -5.97 18.38
C ASP A 282 -5.02 -7.25 17.71
N TYR A 283 -3.95 -7.89 18.22
CA TYR A 283 -3.51 -9.19 17.69
C TYR A 283 -4.55 -10.30 17.87
N LEU A 284 -5.23 -10.35 19.01
CA LEU A 284 -6.31 -11.32 19.25
C LEU A 284 -7.44 -11.14 18.24
N SER A 285 -7.82 -9.90 17.92
CA SER A 285 -8.86 -9.61 16.93
C SER A 285 -8.50 -10.02 15.49
N LEU A 286 -7.22 -10.21 15.18
CA LEU A 286 -6.77 -10.71 13.87
C LEU A 286 -6.98 -12.23 13.72
N LEU A 287 -7.02 -12.98 14.81
CA LEU A 287 -7.04 -14.45 14.75
C LEU A 287 -8.24 -15.04 14.00
N PRO A 288 -9.48 -14.54 14.17
CA PRO A 288 -10.64 -15.17 13.53
C PRO A 288 -10.72 -14.95 12.02
N THR A 289 -10.39 -13.74 11.53
CA THR A 289 -10.73 -13.32 10.15
C THR A 289 -9.55 -12.87 9.30
N ALA A 290 -8.38 -12.57 9.88
CA ALA A 290 -7.25 -12.10 9.08
C ALA A 290 -6.77 -13.19 8.09
N PRO A 291 -6.17 -12.81 6.95
CA PRO A 291 -5.56 -13.78 6.03
C PRO A 291 -4.52 -14.66 6.74
N GLY A 292 -4.42 -15.93 6.34
CA GLY A 292 -3.59 -16.96 6.99
C GLY A 292 -2.22 -16.48 7.51
N PRO A 293 -1.35 -15.88 6.67
CA PRO A 293 -0.04 -15.40 7.11
C PRO A 293 -0.09 -14.35 8.24
N VAL A 294 -1.11 -13.48 8.23
CA VAL A 294 -1.30 -12.46 9.28
C VAL A 294 -1.82 -13.11 10.56
N ALA A 295 -2.75 -14.06 10.45
CA ALA A 295 -3.26 -14.79 11.61
C ALA A 295 -2.18 -15.68 12.25
N GLU A 296 -1.32 -16.31 11.45
CA GLU A 296 -0.15 -17.08 11.93
C GLU A 296 0.83 -16.18 12.69
N LEU A 297 1.17 -15.02 12.12
CA LEU A 297 2.02 -14.02 12.77
C LEU A 297 1.40 -13.52 14.08
N ALA A 298 0.11 -13.14 14.07
CA ALA A 298 -0.59 -12.66 15.25
C ALA A 298 -0.61 -13.73 16.36
N LEU A 299 -0.91 -14.98 16.00
CA LEU A 299 -0.91 -16.12 16.91
C LEU A 299 0.46 -16.35 17.56
N ALA A 300 1.54 -16.26 16.77
CA ALA A 300 2.89 -16.40 17.28
C ALA A 300 3.22 -15.32 18.34
N ARG A 301 2.77 -14.07 18.12
CA ARG A 301 3.03 -12.96 19.05
C ARG A 301 2.22 -13.07 20.34
N VAL A 302 0.92 -13.37 20.27
CA VAL A 302 0.08 -13.51 21.48
C VAL A 302 0.44 -14.75 22.31
N ARG A 303 0.86 -15.84 21.66
CA ARG A 303 1.33 -17.05 22.37
C ARG A 303 2.66 -16.83 23.10
N GLY A 304 3.47 -15.88 22.66
CA GLY A 304 4.72 -15.49 23.32
C GLY A 304 4.54 -14.54 24.51
N LEU A 305 3.33 -14.07 24.79
CA LEU A 305 3.07 -13.19 25.93
C LEU A 305 3.09 -13.97 27.26
N PRO A 306 3.57 -13.36 28.36
CA PRO A 306 3.43 -13.95 29.68
C PRO A 306 1.95 -14.02 30.10
N ALA A 307 1.62 -14.95 30.99
CA ALA A 307 0.27 -15.05 31.56
C ALA A 307 -0.14 -13.73 32.24
N GLY A 308 -1.37 -13.29 32.00
CA GLY A 308 -1.93 -12.04 32.55
C GLY A 308 -1.37 -10.74 31.96
N ALA A 309 -0.61 -10.79 30.85
CA ALA A 309 0.18 -9.64 30.40
C ALA A 309 -0.61 -8.44 29.83
N ALA A 310 -1.82 -8.59 29.29
CA ALA A 310 -2.59 -7.43 28.80
C ALA A 310 -4.00 -7.68 28.23
N ALA A 311 -4.47 -8.93 28.06
CA ALA A 311 -5.79 -9.18 27.46
C ALA A 311 -6.83 -9.51 28.53
N ASP A 312 -8.06 -8.99 28.37
CA ASP A 312 -9.23 -9.47 29.11
C ASP A 312 -9.38 -10.99 28.85
N PRO A 313 -9.54 -11.83 29.89
CA PRO A 313 -9.81 -13.26 29.70
C PRO A 313 -10.93 -13.56 28.69
N ARG A 314 -11.92 -12.66 28.57
CA ARG A 314 -12.99 -12.76 27.56
C ARG A 314 -12.49 -12.52 26.14
N ASP A 315 -11.69 -11.48 25.92
CA ASP A 315 -11.08 -11.24 24.60
C ASP A 315 -10.22 -12.44 24.17
N LEU A 316 -9.56 -13.09 25.12
CA LEU A 316 -8.77 -14.30 24.88
C LEU A 316 -9.67 -15.49 24.51
N SER A 317 -10.74 -15.78 25.26
CA SER A 317 -11.65 -16.89 24.96
C SER A 317 -12.31 -16.72 23.60
N ASP A 318 -12.81 -15.52 23.30
CA ASP A 318 -13.51 -15.22 22.06
C ASP A 318 -12.57 -15.34 20.84
N ALA A 319 -11.32 -14.88 20.99
CA ALA A 319 -10.33 -15.00 19.92
C ALA A 319 -9.91 -16.45 19.67
N VAL A 320 -9.78 -17.28 20.73
CA VAL A 320 -9.49 -18.72 20.58
C VAL A 320 -10.67 -19.44 19.95
N GLU A 321 -11.91 -19.11 20.31
CA GLU A 321 -13.11 -19.65 19.67
C GLU A 321 -13.13 -19.31 18.17
N GLY A 322 -12.96 -18.04 17.83
CA GLY A 322 -12.92 -17.58 16.44
C GLY A 322 -11.78 -18.23 15.63
N LEU A 323 -10.61 -18.45 16.24
CA LEU A 323 -9.49 -19.16 15.62
C LEU A 323 -9.82 -20.63 15.31
N LEU A 324 -10.59 -21.29 16.17
CA LEU A 324 -10.96 -22.71 16.02
C LEU A 324 -12.14 -22.94 15.07
N LEU A 325 -12.89 -21.88 14.74
CA LEU A 325 -13.96 -21.89 13.73
C LEU A 325 -13.46 -21.72 12.29
N ARG A 326 -12.16 -21.48 12.10
CA ARG A 326 -11.57 -21.28 10.78
C ARG A 326 -11.53 -22.55 9.94
N ASP A 327 -11.50 -22.39 8.61
CA ASP A 327 -11.37 -23.52 7.68
C ASP A 327 -9.94 -24.03 7.53
N GLU A 328 -8.92 -23.22 7.87
CA GLU A 328 -7.53 -23.59 7.71
C GLU A 328 -7.07 -24.61 8.76
N VAL A 329 -7.21 -25.90 8.43
CA VAL A 329 -6.86 -27.05 9.29
C VAL A 329 -5.50 -26.94 9.99
N LYS A 330 -4.49 -26.37 9.32
CA LYS A 330 -3.16 -26.15 9.91
C LYS A 330 -3.21 -25.14 11.04
N LEU A 331 -3.83 -23.99 10.80
CA LEU A 331 -3.94 -22.89 11.75
C LEU A 331 -4.84 -23.28 12.94
N VAL A 332 -5.99 -23.90 12.70
CA VAL A 332 -6.84 -24.51 13.74
C VAL A 332 -6.04 -25.52 14.56
N GLY A 333 -5.17 -26.28 13.90
CA GLY A 333 -4.28 -27.22 14.55
C GLY A 333 -3.25 -26.59 15.50
N VAL A 334 -2.74 -25.40 15.16
CA VAL A 334 -1.87 -24.61 16.05
C VAL A 334 -2.71 -23.99 17.17
N GLY A 335 -3.93 -23.52 16.87
CA GLY A 335 -4.89 -23.01 17.85
C GLY A 335 -5.25 -24.04 18.92
N LEU A 336 -5.50 -25.30 18.55
CA LEU A 336 -5.74 -26.39 19.52
C LEU A 336 -4.53 -26.64 20.42
N SER A 337 -3.31 -26.55 19.88
CA SER A 337 -2.08 -26.69 20.68
C SER A 337 -1.93 -25.53 21.65
N TRP A 338 -2.28 -24.31 21.23
CA TRP A 338 -2.28 -23.14 22.11
C TRP A 338 -3.36 -23.23 23.20
N LEU A 339 -4.58 -23.65 22.86
CA LEU A 339 -5.64 -23.92 23.85
C LEU A 339 -5.17 -24.93 24.90
N ALA A 340 -4.50 -26.01 24.50
CA ALA A 340 -3.94 -26.98 25.44
C ALA A 340 -2.91 -26.38 26.42
N GLU A 341 -2.21 -25.31 26.02
CA GLU A 341 -1.28 -24.56 26.88
C GLU A 341 -2.00 -23.55 27.79
N LEU A 342 -3.18 -23.08 27.41
CA LEU A 342 -3.99 -22.13 28.18
C LEU A 342 -4.81 -22.81 29.28
N LEU A 343 -5.39 -23.99 29.01
CA LEU A 343 -6.24 -24.73 29.97
C LEU A 343 -5.63 -24.95 31.38
N PRO A 344 -4.31 -25.13 31.54
CA PRO A 344 -3.70 -25.23 32.87
C PRO A 344 -3.54 -23.88 33.60
N ARG A 345 -3.55 -22.76 32.88
CA ARG A 345 -3.14 -21.41 33.35
C ARG A 345 -4.32 -20.47 33.56
N GLU A 346 -5.35 -20.62 32.74
CA GLU A 346 -6.54 -19.79 32.71
C GLU A 346 -7.77 -20.57 33.20
N ASP A 347 -8.91 -19.88 33.34
CA ASP A 347 -10.19 -20.54 33.63
C ASP A 347 -10.61 -21.44 32.46
N ALA A 348 -10.67 -22.76 32.71
CA ALA A 348 -11.00 -23.74 31.69
C ALA A 348 -12.40 -23.50 31.12
N ASP A 349 -13.36 -23.11 31.95
CA ASP A 349 -14.77 -22.99 31.55
C ASP A 349 -14.98 -21.93 30.47
N ALA A 350 -14.15 -20.88 30.47
CA ALA A 350 -14.18 -19.83 29.46
C ALA A 350 -13.91 -20.37 28.03
N PHE A 351 -13.20 -21.49 27.89
CA PHE A 351 -12.85 -22.08 26.59
C PHE A 351 -13.78 -23.21 26.15
N ALA A 352 -14.84 -23.52 26.90
CA ALA A 352 -15.78 -24.56 26.50
C ALA A 352 -16.43 -24.30 25.12
N PRO A 353 -16.85 -23.07 24.76
CA PRO A 353 -17.36 -22.76 23.42
C PRO A 353 -16.31 -23.00 22.32
N ALA A 354 -15.07 -22.55 22.54
CA ALA A 354 -13.97 -22.74 21.61
C ALA A 354 -13.67 -24.23 21.35
N LEU A 355 -13.71 -25.05 22.40
CA LEU A 355 -13.53 -26.48 22.27
C LEU A 355 -14.71 -27.15 21.56
N ALA A 356 -15.94 -26.69 21.82
CA ALA A 356 -17.13 -27.16 21.13
C ALA A 356 -17.05 -26.92 19.62
N ALA A 357 -16.63 -25.73 19.20
CA ALA A 357 -16.39 -25.40 17.80
C ALA A 357 -15.40 -26.39 17.13
N ALA A 358 -14.26 -26.67 17.79
CA ALA A 358 -13.27 -27.60 17.25
C ALA A 358 -13.74 -29.06 17.22
N VAL A 359 -14.61 -29.48 18.15
CA VAL A 359 -15.25 -30.81 18.15
C VAL A 359 -16.20 -30.96 16.96
N LEU A 360 -16.90 -29.90 16.58
CA LEU A 360 -17.83 -29.90 15.44
C LEU A 360 -17.16 -29.67 14.09
N HIS A 361 -15.84 -29.41 14.06
CA HIS A 361 -15.09 -29.15 12.84
C HIS A 361 -15.16 -30.33 11.84
N ASP A 362 -15.19 -30.02 10.53
CA ASP A 362 -15.32 -31.00 9.44
C ASP A 362 -14.13 -31.95 9.30
N SER A 363 -12.91 -31.45 9.48
CA SER A 363 -11.69 -32.26 9.57
C SER A 363 -11.73 -33.23 10.76
N LEU A 364 -11.79 -34.53 10.45
CA LEU A 364 -11.70 -35.62 11.44
C LEU A 364 -10.43 -35.52 12.31
N GLY A 365 -9.32 -35.02 11.75
CA GLY A 365 -8.06 -34.85 12.49
C GLY A 365 -8.11 -33.72 13.53
N VAL A 366 -8.83 -32.64 13.23
CA VAL A 366 -9.09 -31.55 14.18
C VAL A 366 -10.05 -32.05 15.27
N ARG A 367 -11.19 -32.60 14.85
CA ARG A 367 -12.20 -33.18 15.74
C ARG A 367 -11.61 -34.18 16.73
N GLY A 368 -10.85 -35.16 16.25
CA GLY A 368 -10.23 -36.17 17.11
C GLY A 368 -9.20 -35.59 18.09
N ARG A 369 -8.50 -34.50 17.74
CA ARG A 369 -7.62 -33.80 18.68
C ARG A 369 -8.41 -33.00 19.72
N ALA A 370 -9.46 -32.30 19.32
CA ALA A 370 -10.34 -31.56 20.21
C ALA A 370 -11.01 -32.49 21.24
N VAL A 371 -11.53 -33.63 20.78
CA VAL A 371 -12.12 -34.68 21.65
C VAL A 371 -11.11 -35.17 22.69
N ARG A 372 -9.88 -35.52 22.25
CA ARG A 372 -8.83 -35.96 23.19
C ARG A 372 -8.45 -34.88 24.19
N LEU A 373 -8.43 -33.62 23.78
CA LEU A 373 -8.14 -32.49 24.66
C LEU A 373 -9.24 -32.32 25.72
N ALA A 374 -10.51 -32.39 25.32
CA ALA A 374 -11.65 -32.33 26.24
C ALA A 374 -11.57 -33.41 27.32
N LEU A 375 -11.38 -34.67 26.90
CA LEU A 375 -11.30 -35.83 27.78
C LEU A 375 -10.10 -35.75 28.73
N LYS A 376 -8.93 -35.31 28.23
CA LYS A 376 -7.72 -35.14 29.06
C LYS A 376 -7.95 -34.14 30.20
N HIS A 377 -8.76 -33.11 29.98
CA HIS A 377 -9.05 -32.07 30.96
C HIS A 377 -10.43 -32.25 31.63
N ALA A 378 -11.07 -33.42 31.51
CA ALA A 378 -12.44 -33.69 31.98
C ALA A 378 -12.72 -33.23 33.43
N GLY A 379 -11.73 -33.39 34.32
CA GLY A 379 -11.84 -33.03 35.74
C GLY A 379 -11.77 -31.53 36.04
N ARG A 380 -11.39 -30.68 35.08
CA ARG A 380 -11.24 -29.22 35.27
C ARG A 380 -12.47 -28.43 34.85
N TRP A 381 -13.32 -29.01 34.00
CA TRP A 381 -14.55 -28.35 33.54
C TRP A 381 -15.58 -28.28 34.68
N GLY A 382 -16.10 -27.08 34.92
CA GLY A 382 -17.24 -26.84 35.79
C GLY A 382 -18.56 -27.25 35.15
N PRO A 383 -19.68 -27.12 35.91
CA PRO A 383 -20.98 -27.66 35.50
C PRO A 383 -21.49 -27.10 34.17
N ALA A 384 -21.37 -25.79 33.95
CA ALA A 384 -21.84 -25.13 32.72
C ALA A 384 -21.05 -25.57 31.49
N ALA A 385 -19.72 -25.65 31.61
CA ALA A 385 -18.87 -26.16 30.53
C ALA A 385 -19.18 -27.63 30.19
N LYS A 386 -19.42 -28.47 31.21
CA LYS A 386 -19.81 -29.86 31.01
C LYS A 386 -21.15 -30.00 30.29
N GLU A 387 -22.12 -29.12 30.56
CA GLU A 387 -23.41 -29.10 29.86
C GLU A 387 -23.23 -28.79 28.37
N ILE A 388 -22.41 -27.79 28.03
CA ILE A 388 -22.06 -27.47 26.63
C ILE A 388 -21.43 -28.69 25.95
N LEU A 389 -20.44 -29.32 26.59
CA LEU A 389 -19.75 -30.48 26.02
C LEU A 389 -20.64 -31.73 25.90
N ALA A 390 -21.54 -31.95 26.86
CA ALA A 390 -22.51 -33.05 26.84
C ALA A 390 -23.49 -32.93 25.66
N GLY A 391 -23.88 -31.70 25.29
CA GLY A 391 -24.69 -31.42 24.11
C GLY A 391 -24.06 -31.88 22.79
N LEU A 392 -22.74 -32.05 22.75
CA LEU A 392 -22.01 -32.48 21.55
C LEU A 392 -21.96 -34.00 21.38
N THR A 393 -22.26 -34.77 22.43
CA THR A 393 -22.11 -36.24 22.43
C THR A 393 -22.88 -36.90 21.27
N GLY A 394 -24.07 -36.40 20.95
CA GLY A 394 -24.91 -36.91 19.85
C GLY A 394 -24.36 -36.62 18.43
N SER A 395 -23.32 -35.80 18.31
CA SER A 395 -22.64 -35.51 17.03
C SER A 395 -21.36 -36.35 16.83
N LEU A 396 -20.94 -37.09 17.85
CA LEU A 396 -19.71 -37.87 17.85
C LEU A 396 -20.01 -39.37 17.69
N PRO A 397 -19.67 -39.99 16.55
CA PRO A 397 -19.84 -41.43 16.37
C PRO A 397 -18.69 -42.22 17.00
N GLY A 398 -18.97 -43.48 17.33
CA GLY A 398 -17.95 -44.48 17.66
C GLY A 398 -17.25 -44.24 19.00
N GLU A 399 -15.95 -44.58 19.05
CA GLU A 399 -15.13 -44.53 20.27
C GLU A 399 -15.03 -43.11 20.87
N PHE A 400 -15.07 -42.07 20.02
CA PHE A 400 -15.09 -40.68 20.47
C PHE A 400 -16.40 -40.32 21.18
N GLY A 401 -17.54 -40.76 20.65
CA GLY A 401 -18.85 -40.55 21.28
C GLY A 401 -18.98 -41.29 22.61
N ALA A 402 -18.57 -42.56 22.66
CA ALA A 402 -18.59 -43.36 23.88
C ALA A 402 -17.72 -42.75 24.99
N GLY A 403 -16.53 -42.25 24.65
CA GLY A 403 -15.66 -41.55 25.60
C GLY A 403 -16.27 -40.25 26.13
N PHE A 404 -16.88 -39.44 25.26
CA PHE A 404 -17.57 -38.21 25.64
C PHE A 404 -18.78 -38.47 26.55
N ALA A 405 -19.62 -39.45 26.20
CA ALA A 405 -20.75 -39.87 27.02
C ALA A 405 -20.32 -40.28 28.44
N GLY A 406 -19.21 -41.03 28.56
CA GLY A 406 -18.68 -41.45 29.86
C GLY A 406 -18.12 -40.30 30.71
N ALA A 407 -17.56 -39.26 30.10
CA ALA A 407 -16.93 -38.15 30.81
C ALA A 407 -17.88 -36.97 31.12
N PHE A 408 -18.83 -36.70 30.22
CA PHE A 408 -19.68 -35.51 30.25
C PHE A 408 -21.18 -35.83 30.27
N GLY A 409 -21.59 -37.03 29.85
CA GLY A 409 -22.98 -37.43 29.69
C GLY A 409 -23.50 -37.28 28.26
N GLY A 410 -24.75 -37.70 28.05
CA GLY A 410 -25.42 -37.74 26.74
C GLY A 410 -25.39 -39.10 26.05
N GLU A 411 -26.07 -39.21 24.90
CA GLU A 411 -26.13 -40.43 24.09
C GLU A 411 -25.28 -40.25 22.80
N PRO A 412 -24.33 -41.16 22.51
CA PRO A 412 -23.42 -41.01 21.37
C PRO A 412 -24.12 -41.23 20.03
N ALA A 413 -23.60 -40.61 18.97
CA ALA A 413 -24.15 -40.80 17.63
C ALA A 413 -24.01 -42.28 17.20
N PRO A 414 -25.03 -42.85 16.52
CA PRO A 414 -24.96 -44.23 16.04
C PRO A 414 -23.81 -44.37 15.04
N VAL A 415 -23.00 -45.42 15.19
CA VAL A 415 -21.91 -45.73 14.24
C VAL A 415 -22.55 -46.11 12.90
N PRO A 416 -22.22 -45.45 11.77
CA PRO A 416 -22.73 -45.87 10.48
C PRO A 416 -22.23 -47.29 10.18
N VAL A 417 -23.16 -48.24 10.17
CA VAL A 417 -22.86 -49.65 9.83
C VAL A 417 -22.51 -49.69 8.34
N VAL A 418 -21.22 -49.71 8.02
CA VAL A 418 -20.76 -50.02 6.66
C VAL A 418 -21.10 -51.49 6.40
N ARG A 419 -22.27 -51.75 5.81
CA ARG A 419 -22.57 -53.06 5.24
C ARG A 419 -21.54 -53.32 4.15
N ARG A 420 -20.56 -54.17 4.41
CA ARG A 420 -19.75 -54.78 3.35
C ARG A 420 -20.74 -55.36 2.34
N ARG A 421 -20.74 -54.85 1.10
CA ARG A 421 -21.32 -55.58 -0.03
C ARG A 421 -20.54 -56.90 -0.13
N GLY A 422 -21.09 -57.94 0.49
CA GLY A 422 -20.66 -59.30 0.26
C GLY A 422 -20.92 -59.60 -1.21
N GLY A 423 -19.87 -60.03 -1.90
CA GLY A 423 -19.98 -60.57 -3.25
C GLY A 423 -20.87 -61.80 -3.26
N VAL A 424 -21.68 -61.88 -4.32
CA VAL A 424 -22.02 -63.11 -5.01
C VAL A 424 -21.71 -62.87 -6.47
#